data_AF-A0A0F9LY79-F1
#
_entry.id   AF-A0A0F9LY79-F1
#
_cell.length_a   1.000
_cell.length_b   1.000
_cell.length_c   1.000
_cell.angle_alpha   90.00
_cell.angle_beta   90.00
_cell.angle_gamma   90.00
#
_symmetry.space_group_name_H-M   'P 1'
#
loop_
_entity.id
_entity.type
_entity.pdbx_description
1 polymer ?
#
loop_
_entity_poly.entity_id
_entity_poly.type
_entity_poly.pdbx_seq_one_letter_code
_entity_poly.pdbx_strand_id
1 'polypeptide(L)'
;MPQAHKMWSFQFPDYAFSSDATNRVSYVGNVVIEQVVPALIAAQTGTMTNKVDANTGDITLSTGHGIITADVVDVYFPAGVRYGMTATVAGLVVTVDLGAGVDLPVNTTACTVVKQTEIEVNFDGDDAQVVGILYRNPSDTTALANLDLQDVGDASIAALGLVHEKVNGADDNIYDIANGDTNVFTGNRITHGAASHDSLFAGTLYILVGITAA
;
A
#
# COMPACT_ATOMS: atom_id res chain seq x y z
N MET A 1 27.93 -3.25 -30.88
CA MET A 1 27.30 -1.91 -30.96
C MET A 1 26.84 -1.58 -29.54
N PRO A 2 27.16 -0.41 -28.97
CA PRO A 2 26.63 -0.06 -27.66
C PRO A 2 25.11 0.03 -27.81
N GLN A 3 24.34 -0.74 -27.04
CA GLN A 3 22.90 -0.53 -27.00
C GLN A 3 22.66 0.91 -26.50
N ALA A 4 21.76 1.64 -27.15
CA ALA A 4 21.38 2.96 -26.68
C ALA A 4 20.63 2.78 -25.35
N HIS A 5 21.29 3.08 -24.23
CA HIS A 5 20.65 3.06 -22.92
C HIS A 5 19.56 4.14 -22.93
N LYS A 6 18.29 3.71 -22.99
CA LYS A 6 17.14 4.61 -22.95
C LYS A 6 17.10 5.23 -21.56
N MET A 7 17.28 6.54 -21.48
CA MET A 7 17.14 7.28 -20.23
C MET A 7 15.64 7.34 -19.90
N TRP A 8 15.21 6.65 -18.86
CA TRP A 8 13.82 6.70 -18.40
C TRP A 8 13.71 7.84 -17.39
N SER A 9 13.31 9.02 -17.87
CA SER A 9 12.87 10.09 -16.97
C SER A 9 11.44 9.81 -16.58
N PHE A 10 11.26 9.34 -15.36
CA PHE A 10 9.95 9.09 -14.81
C PHE A 10 9.30 10.43 -14.40
N GLN A 11 8.05 10.65 -14.80
CA GLN A 11 7.19 11.75 -14.34
C GLN A 11 5.85 11.14 -13.94
N PHE A 12 5.50 11.21 -12.66
CA PHE A 12 4.13 10.92 -12.22
C PHE A 12 3.23 11.98 -12.90
N PRO A 13 2.10 11.60 -13.55
CA PRO A 13 1.17 12.57 -14.12
C PRO A 13 0.83 13.64 -13.07
N ASP A 14 0.84 14.92 -13.39
CA ASP A 14 0.51 16.03 -12.46
C ASP A 14 1.37 16.14 -11.17
N TYR A 15 2.47 15.40 -11.05
CA TYR A 15 3.46 15.57 -9.97
C TYR A 15 4.82 15.86 -10.59
N ALA A 16 5.21 17.13 -10.57
CA ALA A 16 6.60 17.48 -10.70
C ALA A 16 7.28 17.10 -9.39
N PHE A 17 8.21 16.13 -9.44
CA PHE A 17 9.26 16.07 -8.43
C PHE A 17 9.77 17.50 -8.27
N SER A 18 9.76 18.02 -7.04
CA SER A 18 10.06 19.42 -6.81
C SER A 18 11.34 19.76 -7.57
N SER A 19 11.43 20.97 -8.13
CA SER A 19 12.59 21.42 -8.93
C SER A 19 13.93 21.44 -8.16
N ASP A 20 13.96 20.84 -6.96
CA ASP A 20 15.16 20.53 -6.21
C ASP A 20 15.80 19.26 -6.82
N ALA A 21 16.93 19.45 -7.49
CA ALA A 21 17.66 18.42 -8.24
C ALA A 21 18.27 17.32 -7.35
N THR A 22 17.90 17.25 -6.07
CA THR A 22 18.44 16.37 -5.04
C THR A 22 17.68 15.05 -4.88
N ASN A 23 16.40 14.97 -5.26
CA ASN A 23 15.56 13.76 -5.05
C ASN A 23 15.06 13.14 -6.37
N ARG A 24 15.90 13.13 -7.40
CA ARG A 24 15.61 12.42 -8.66
C ARG A 24 16.43 11.15 -8.72
N VAL A 25 15.81 10.01 -8.44
CA VAL A 25 16.43 8.72 -8.76
C VAL A 25 16.44 8.56 -10.28
N SER A 26 17.62 8.71 -10.87
CA SER A 26 17.84 8.57 -12.30
C SER A 26 18.27 7.14 -12.58
N TYR A 27 17.34 6.33 -13.08
CA TYR A 27 17.60 4.94 -13.40
C TYR A 27 17.91 4.74 -14.89
N VAL A 28 18.97 3.98 -15.16
CA VAL A 28 19.37 3.57 -16.52
C VAL A 28 19.42 2.06 -16.60
N GLY A 29 18.30 1.44 -17.00
CA GLY A 29 18.17 -0.01 -17.16
C GLY A 29 16.80 -0.42 -17.69
N ASN A 30 16.42 -1.68 -17.47
CA ASN A 30 15.12 -2.20 -17.89
C ASN A 30 14.07 -1.97 -16.81
N VAL A 31 12.95 -1.34 -17.15
CA VAL A 31 11.75 -1.28 -16.30
C VAL A 31 10.91 -2.53 -16.60
N VAL A 32 10.73 -3.37 -15.60
CA VAL A 32 9.97 -4.64 -15.73
C VAL A 32 8.56 -4.54 -15.18
N ILE A 33 8.32 -3.62 -14.25
CA ILE A 33 6.99 -3.33 -13.73
C ILE A 33 6.75 -1.83 -13.84
N GLU A 34 5.64 -1.47 -14.48
CA GLU A 34 5.01 -0.16 -14.45
C GLU A 34 3.52 -0.40 -14.23
N GLN A 35 3.12 -0.48 -12.96
CA GLN A 35 1.76 -0.81 -12.56
C GLN A 35 1.06 0.42 -12.02
N VAL A 36 -0.15 0.67 -12.53
CA VAL A 36 -1.07 1.69 -12.02
C VAL A 36 -2.36 1.03 -11.61
N VAL A 37 -2.76 1.23 -10.35
CA VAL A 37 -4.00 0.69 -9.77
C VAL A 37 -4.94 1.88 -9.52
N PRO A 38 -5.79 2.25 -10.50
CA PRO A 38 -6.54 3.52 -10.49
C PRO A 38 -7.80 3.51 -9.61
N ALA A 39 -8.07 2.42 -8.88
CA ALA A 39 -9.29 2.27 -8.10
C ALA A 39 -9.04 1.51 -6.79
N LEU A 40 -8.16 2.04 -5.94
CA LEU A 40 -8.17 1.60 -4.55
C LEU A 40 -9.51 1.99 -3.92
N ILE A 41 -10.16 1.01 -3.29
CA ILE A 41 -11.53 1.15 -2.80
C ILE A 41 -11.56 2.13 -1.63
N ALA A 42 -12.56 3.01 -1.61
CA ALA A 42 -12.77 3.95 -0.50
C ALA A 42 -13.10 3.22 0.81
N ALA A 43 -12.52 3.71 1.90
CA ALA A 43 -12.76 3.22 3.24
C ALA A 43 -14.16 3.55 3.74
N GLN A 44 -14.63 2.74 4.67
CA GLN A 44 -15.94 2.86 5.31
C GLN A 44 -15.76 3.34 6.74
N THR A 45 -16.46 4.41 7.10
CA THR A 45 -16.43 4.93 8.46
C THR A 45 -17.12 3.97 9.43
N GLY A 46 -16.52 3.85 10.61
CA GLY A 46 -17.02 3.01 11.67
C GLY A 46 -16.58 3.44 13.04
N THR A 47 -17.00 2.67 14.03
CA THR A 47 -16.59 2.82 15.42
C THR A 47 -16.37 1.45 16.03
N MET A 48 -15.24 1.27 16.72
CA MET A 48 -14.99 0.07 17.51
C MET A 48 -16.05 -0.03 18.61
N THR A 49 -16.87 -1.08 18.61
CA THR A 49 -17.95 -1.24 19.60
C THR A 49 -17.66 -2.32 20.62
N ASN A 50 -16.86 -3.32 20.26
CA ASN A 50 -16.48 -4.40 21.16
C ASN A 50 -15.09 -4.97 20.81
N LYS A 51 -14.04 -4.47 21.46
CA LYS A 51 -12.71 -5.07 21.44
C LYS A 51 -12.70 -6.31 22.33
N VAL A 52 -12.46 -7.47 21.74
CA VAL A 52 -12.32 -8.74 22.46
C VAL A 52 -10.87 -8.89 22.96
N ASP A 53 -9.91 -8.68 22.07
CA ASP A 53 -8.48 -8.71 22.38
C ASP A 53 -7.67 -7.81 21.42
N ALA A 54 -6.36 -8.02 21.29
CA ALA A 54 -5.47 -7.21 20.47
C ALA A 54 -5.80 -7.24 18.97
N ASN A 55 -6.36 -8.34 18.47
CA ASN A 55 -6.56 -8.57 17.05
C ASN A 55 -7.97 -9.07 16.70
N THR A 56 -8.88 -9.10 17.68
CA THR A 56 -10.28 -9.49 17.50
C THR A 56 -11.21 -8.41 18.05
N GLY A 57 -12.19 -8.00 17.27
CA GLY A 57 -13.23 -7.08 17.74
C GLY A 57 -14.32 -6.77 16.73
N ASP A 58 -15.36 -6.10 17.20
CA ASP A 58 -16.50 -5.67 16.40
C ASP A 58 -16.42 -4.17 16.10
N ILE A 59 -16.58 -3.85 14.82
CA ILE A 59 -16.67 -2.48 14.33
C ILE A 59 -18.05 -2.28 13.73
N THR A 60 -18.80 -1.30 14.22
CA THR A 60 -20.08 -0.93 13.63
C THR A 60 -19.83 0.12 12.54
N LEU A 61 -20.19 -0.23 11.31
CA LEU A 61 -20.02 0.62 10.13
C LEU A 61 -21.32 1.34 9.75
N SER A 62 -21.18 2.35 8.90
CA SER A 62 -22.33 3.01 8.27
C SER A 62 -23.08 2.05 7.31
N THR A 63 -24.38 2.31 7.10
CA THR A 63 -25.19 1.55 6.15
C THR A 63 -24.60 1.58 4.74
N GLY A 64 -24.59 0.43 4.05
CA GLY A 64 -24.09 0.34 2.67
C GLY A 64 -22.57 0.18 2.57
N HIS A 65 -21.90 -0.26 3.64
CA HIS A 65 -20.44 -0.42 3.70
C HIS A 65 -19.85 -1.39 2.67
N GLY A 66 -20.64 -2.25 2.03
CA GLY A 66 -20.18 -3.10 0.91
C GLY A 66 -19.24 -4.26 1.29
N ILE A 67 -18.64 -4.25 2.48
CA ILE A 67 -17.87 -5.37 3.04
C ILE A 67 -18.78 -6.58 3.25
N ILE A 68 -18.30 -7.75 2.87
CA ILE A 68 -18.96 -9.04 3.05
C ILE A 68 -18.12 -9.99 3.92
N THR A 69 -18.75 -11.04 4.46
CA THR A 69 -18.03 -12.08 5.20
C THR A 69 -16.97 -12.74 4.32
N ALA A 70 -15.80 -12.99 4.92
CA ALA A 70 -14.57 -13.48 4.31
C ALA A 70 -13.80 -12.48 3.44
N ASP A 71 -14.24 -11.21 3.35
CA ASP A 71 -13.35 -10.17 2.82
C ASP A 71 -12.11 -10.02 3.74
N VAL A 72 -10.96 -9.77 3.11
CA VAL A 72 -9.77 -9.31 3.81
C VAL A 72 -9.80 -7.78 3.87
N VAL A 73 -9.71 -7.25 5.09
CA VAL A 73 -9.87 -5.83 5.37
C VAL A 73 -8.72 -5.29 6.20
N ASP A 74 -8.48 -3.99 6.05
CA ASP A 74 -7.59 -3.21 6.92
C ASP A 74 -8.42 -2.25 7.75
N VAL A 75 -8.02 -2.07 9.01
CA VAL A 75 -8.66 -1.19 9.98
C VAL A 75 -7.68 -0.09 10.34
N TYR A 76 -8.03 1.15 9.99
CA TYR A 76 -7.25 2.34 10.31
C TYR A 76 -7.89 3.08 11.49
N PHE A 77 -7.03 3.56 12.39
CA PHE A 77 -7.41 4.29 13.59
C PHE A 77 -6.27 5.26 13.98
N PRO A 78 -6.50 6.24 14.88
CA PRO A 78 -5.51 7.27 15.16
C PRO A 78 -4.13 6.76 15.65
N ALA A 79 -4.09 5.58 16.26
CA ALA A 79 -2.85 4.97 16.76
C ALA A 79 -2.13 4.09 15.71
N GLY A 80 -2.70 3.88 14.52
CA GLY A 80 -2.09 3.11 13.45
C GLY A 80 -3.09 2.29 12.64
N VAL A 81 -2.58 1.22 12.02
CA VAL A 81 -3.35 0.31 11.18
C VAL A 81 -3.14 -1.13 11.66
N ARG A 82 -4.21 -1.92 11.59
CA ARG A 82 -4.15 -3.39 11.59
C ARG A 82 -4.63 -3.88 10.25
N TYR A 83 -3.79 -4.64 9.55
CA TYR A 83 -4.02 -5.04 8.16
C TYR A 83 -4.10 -6.56 8.00
N GLY A 84 -4.72 -7.00 6.91
CA GLY A 84 -4.90 -8.42 6.61
C GLY A 84 -5.89 -9.12 7.55
N MET A 85 -6.90 -8.40 8.05
CA MET A 85 -7.90 -8.97 8.95
C MET A 85 -9.01 -9.66 8.17
N THR A 86 -9.53 -10.77 8.69
CA THR A 86 -10.71 -11.43 8.09
C THR A 86 -12.00 -10.82 8.64
N ALA A 87 -12.91 -10.40 7.76
CA ALA A 87 -14.20 -9.84 8.14
C ALA A 87 -15.30 -10.90 8.26
N THR A 88 -16.14 -10.79 9.28
CA THR A 88 -17.43 -11.48 9.41
C THR A 88 -18.54 -10.46 9.61
N VAL A 89 -19.55 -10.46 8.73
CA VAL A 89 -20.56 -9.41 8.67
C VAL A 89 -21.90 -9.88 9.22
N ALA A 90 -22.45 -9.11 10.16
CA ALA A 90 -23.79 -9.27 10.73
C ALA A 90 -24.53 -7.91 10.76
N GLY A 91 -25.29 -7.63 9.71
CA GLY A 91 -25.96 -6.34 9.56
C GLY A 91 -24.95 -5.23 9.34
N LEU A 92 -24.85 -4.28 10.27
CA LEU A 92 -23.85 -3.19 10.26
C LEU A 92 -22.60 -3.50 11.06
N VAL A 93 -22.60 -4.61 11.80
CA VAL A 93 -21.46 -5.03 12.61
C VAL A 93 -20.55 -5.88 11.75
N VAL A 94 -19.29 -5.47 11.67
CA VAL A 94 -18.22 -6.23 11.05
C VAL A 94 -17.27 -6.68 12.17
N THR A 95 -17.32 -7.97 12.48
CA THR A 95 -16.31 -8.59 13.33
C THR A 95 -15.04 -8.78 12.50
N VAL A 96 -13.92 -8.30 13.01
CA VAL A 96 -12.60 -8.45 12.41
C VAL A 96 -11.74 -9.33 13.31
N ASP A 97 -10.95 -10.22 12.71
CA ASP A 97 -10.07 -11.16 13.42
C ASP A 97 -8.71 -11.29 12.70
N LEU A 98 -7.67 -11.65 13.47
CA LEU A 98 -6.28 -11.86 13.04
C LEU A 98 -5.59 -10.59 12.49
N GLY A 99 -4.86 -10.72 11.38
CA GLY A 99 -4.04 -9.67 10.78
C GLY A 99 -2.75 -9.35 11.54
N ALA A 100 -2.03 -8.36 11.02
CA ALA A 100 -0.78 -7.86 11.55
C ALA A 100 -0.83 -6.33 11.73
N GLY A 101 0.18 -5.76 12.38
CA GLY A 101 0.24 -4.34 12.71
C GLY A 101 -0.16 -4.03 14.16
N VAL A 102 -0.74 -2.86 14.37
CA VAL A 102 -1.01 -2.32 15.71
C VAL A 102 -2.23 -3.00 16.36
N ASP A 103 -2.23 -3.11 17.68
CA ASP A 103 -3.40 -3.63 18.42
C ASP A 103 -4.65 -2.79 18.14
N LEU A 104 -5.80 -3.46 18.01
CA LEU A 104 -7.09 -2.80 17.83
C LEU A 104 -7.35 -1.74 18.91
N PRO A 105 -7.98 -0.60 18.57
CA PRO A 105 -8.20 0.48 19.52
C PRO A 105 -9.28 0.11 20.54
N VAL A 106 -9.39 0.90 21.61
CA VAL A 106 -10.43 0.71 22.63
C VAL A 106 -11.83 0.98 22.06
N ASN A 107 -12.87 0.44 22.70
CA ASN A 107 -14.27 0.72 22.35
C ASN A 107 -14.52 2.24 22.27
N THR A 108 -15.46 2.64 21.41
CA THR A 108 -15.81 4.02 21.04
C THR A 108 -14.79 4.77 20.18
N THR A 109 -13.66 4.16 19.86
CA THR A 109 -12.68 4.78 18.94
C THR A 109 -13.24 4.79 17.51
N ALA A 110 -13.17 5.95 16.85
CA ALA A 110 -13.49 6.07 15.44
C ALA A 110 -12.45 5.33 14.60
N CYS A 111 -12.93 4.58 13.61
CA CYS A 111 -12.08 3.80 12.70
C CYS A 111 -12.57 3.98 11.26
N THR A 112 -11.71 3.66 10.31
CA THR A 112 -12.15 3.33 8.95
C THR A 112 -11.77 1.90 8.63
N VAL A 113 -12.64 1.21 7.89
CA VAL A 113 -12.45 -0.18 7.47
C VAL A 113 -12.52 -0.23 5.96
N VAL A 114 -11.55 -0.85 5.33
CA VAL A 114 -11.43 -0.89 3.87
C VAL A 114 -11.09 -2.31 3.43
N LYS A 115 -11.79 -2.79 2.40
CA LYS A 115 -11.42 -4.04 1.74
C LYS A 115 -10.08 -3.86 1.02
N GLN A 116 -9.17 -4.79 1.20
CA GLN A 116 -7.92 -4.78 0.45
C GLN A 116 -8.17 -4.97 -1.05
N THR A 117 -7.52 -4.15 -1.87
CA THR A 117 -7.45 -4.32 -3.32
C THR A 117 -6.24 -5.19 -3.64
N GLU A 118 -6.48 -6.32 -4.29
CA GLU A 118 -5.42 -7.20 -4.79
C GLU A 118 -4.65 -6.54 -5.93
N ILE A 119 -3.34 -6.76 -5.95
CA ILE A 119 -2.40 -6.20 -6.93
C ILE A 119 -1.56 -7.33 -7.47
N GLU A 120 -1.59 -7.51 -8.79
CA GLU A 120 -0.67 -8.42 -9.46
C GLU A 120 0.63 -7.68 -9.79
N VAL A 121 1.75 -8.18 -9.27
CA VAL A 121 3.11 -7.74 -9.59
C VAL A 121 4.00 -8.97 -9.68
N ASN A 122 5.01 -8.97 -10.54
CA ASN A 122 5.82 -10.16 -10.71
C ASN A 122 7.30 -9.82 -10.93
N PHE A 123 8.04 -9.68 -9.83
CA PHE A 123 9.46 -9.36 -9.87
C PHE A 123 10.23 -10.08 -8.77
N ASP A 124 11.51 -10.31 -9.04
CA ASP A 124 12.45 -10.77 -8.02
C ASP A 124 13.10 -9.53 -7.41
N GLY A 125 12.88 -9.30 -6.11
CA GLY A 125 13.40 -8.11 -5.46
C GLY A 125 14.91 -8.17 -5.22
N ASP A 126 15.53 -9.36 -5.27
CA ASP A 126 16.99 -9.50 -5.24
C ASP A 126 17.64 -8.96 -6.54
N ASP A 127 16.91 -8.99 -7.66
CA ASP A 127 17.34 -8.44 -8.95
C ASP A 127 16.99 -6.94 -9.12
N ALA A 128 16.19 -6.38 -8.20
CA ALA A 128 15.73 -5.00 -8.28
C ALA A 128 16.90 -4.02 -8.06
N GLN A 129 16.95 -3.01 -8.93
CA GLN A 129 17.91 -1.91 -8.87
C GLN A 129 17.25 -0.62 -8.36
N VAL A 130 16.00 -0.41 -8.74
CA VAL A 130 15.16 0.66 -8.23
C VAL A 130 13.74 0.15 -8.01
N VAL A 131 13.13 0.54 -6.90
CA VAL A 131 11.71 0.33 -6.64
C VAL A 131 11.10 1.66 -6.23
N GLY A 132 10.05 2.10 -6.91
CA GLY A 132 9.30 3.31 -6.57
C GLY A 132 7.84 2.99 -6.35
N ILE A 133 7.32 3.34 -5.19
CA ILE A 133 5.92 3.09 -4.82
C ILE A 133 5.28 4.41 -4.40
N LEU A 134 4.14 4.74 -4.98
CA LEU A 134 3.44 5.99 -4.69
C LEU A 134 1.95 5.78 -4.50
N TYR A 135 1.42 6.36 -3.43
CA TYR A 135 -0.01 6.51 -3.22
C TYR A 135 -0.46 7.95 -3.50
N ARG A 136 -1.53 8.07 -4.30
CA ARG A 136 -2.18 9.34 -4.62
C ARG A 136 -3.65 9.31 -4.26
N ASN A 137 -4.12 10.39 -3.65
CA ASN A 137 -5.53 10.65 -3.47
C ASN A 137 -5.82 12.15 -3.68
N PRO A 138 -6.41 12.53 -4.81
CA PRO A 138 -6.63 13.94 -5.12
C PRO A 138 -7.65 14.61 -4.19
N SER A 139 -8.47 13.83 -3.49
CA SER A 139 -9.55 14.33 -2.63
C SER A 139 -9.20 14.31 -1.14
N ASP A 140 -8.11 13.63 -0.75
CA ASP A 140 -7.69 13.51 0.64
C ASP A 140 -6.16 13.43 0.74
N THR A 141 -5.56 14.59 0.94
CA THR A 141 -4.11 14.71 1.02
C THR A 141 -3.53 14.22 2.35
N THR A 142 -4.37 13.85 3.32
CA THR A 142 -3.93 13.35 4.64
C THR A 142 -4.04 11.85 4.78
N ALA A 143 -4.57 11.20 3.74
CA ALA A 143 -4.81 9.77 3.75
C ALA A 143 -3.54 8.96 3.96
N LEU A 144 -3.67 7.95 4.82
CA LEU A 144 -2.70 6.88 5.01
C LEU A 144 -3.09 5.72 4.10
N ALA A 145 -2.08 5.03 3.58
CA ALA A 145 -2.25 3.83 2.80
C ALA A 145 -1.32 2.73 3.29
N ASN A 146 -1.66 1.50 2.99
CA ASN A 146 -0.86 0.32 3.28
C ASN A 146 -0.70 -0.49 2.01
N LEU A 147 0.49 -1.02 1.78
CA LEU A 147 0.77 -1.99 0.72
C LEU A 147 1.54 -3.15 1.33
N ASP A 148 1.01 -4.36 1.22
CA ASP A 148 1.72 -5.59 1.53
C ASP A 148 2.08 -6.33 0.25
N LEU A 149 3.37 -6.52 -0.02
CA LEU A 149 3.88 -7.29 -1.16
C LEU A 149 4.25 -8.70 -0.70
N GLN A 150 3.76 -9.70 -1.42
CA GLN A 150 3.77 -11.09 -0.99
C GLN A 150 4.37 -12.03 -2.04
N ASP A 151 4.93 -13.15 -1.56
CA ASP A 151 5.39 -14.24 -2.42
C ASP A 151 4.24 -15.19 -2.82
N VAL A 152 4.54 -16.27 -3.56
CA VAL A 152 3.51 -17.22 -4.04
C VAL A 152 2.78 -17.99 -2.93
N GLY A 153 3.30 -17.97 -1.70
CA GLY A 153 2.71 -18.62 -0.53
C GLY A 153 1.99 -17.64 0.39
N ASP A 154 1.69 -16.43 -0.10
CA ASP A 154 1.06 -15.32 0.62
C ASP A 154 1.89 -14.85 1.83
N ALA A 155 3.21 -15.13 1.84
CA ALA A 155 4.09 -14.63 2.87
C ALA A 155 4.48 -13.18 2.55
N SER A 156 4.21 -12.26 3.49
CA SER A 156 4.63 -10.87 3.39
C SER A 156 6.14 -10.76 3.23
N ILE A 157 6.58 -10.19 2.10
CA ILE A 157 7.97 -9.81 1.83
C ILE A 157 8.21 -8.39 2.32
N ALA A 158 7.29 -7.47 2.02
CA ALA A 158 7.39 -6.09 2.46
C ALA A 158 6.00 -5.47 2.69
N ALA A 159 5.71 -5.10 3.94
CA ALA A 159 4.55 -4.30 4.30
C ALA A 159 4.98 -2.84 4.51
N LEU A 160 4.42 -1.94 3.70
CA LEU A 160 4.81 -0.53 3.62
C LEU A 160 3.65 0.36 4.05
N GLY A 161 3.92 1.23 5.03
CA GLY A 161 3.08 2.37 5.34
C GLY A 161 3.33 3.47 4.31
N LEU A 162 2.30 3.79 3.53
CA LEU A 162 2.34 4.81 2.49
C LEU A 162 1.61 6.06 3.00
N VAL A 163 2.11 7.22 2.59
CA VAL A 163 1.42 8.49 2.77
C VAL A 163 1.13 9.11 1.42
N HIS A 164 0.19 10.04 1.41
CA HIS A 164 -0.09 10.85 0.23
C HIS A 164 1.18 11.52 -0.33
N GLU A 165 1.34 11.50 -1.65
CA GLU A 165 2.51 12.00 -2.40
C GLU A 165 3.02 13.39 -1.97
N LYS A 166 2.13 14.28 -1.50
CA LYS A 166 2.47 15.66 -1.11
C LYS A 166 2.90 15.83 0.35
N VAL A 167 2.66 14.83 1.21
CA VAL A 167 2.88 14.99 2.66
C VAL A 167 4.34 14.76 3.04
N ASN A 168 5.06 13.88 2.34
CA ASN A 168 6.48 13.58 2.59
C ASN A 168 7.37 13.69 1.33
N GLY A 169 6.95 14.44 0.31
CA GLY A 169 7.72 14.59 -0.93
C GLY A 169 7.76 13.35 -1.83
N ALA A 170 6.94 12.33 -1.55
CA ALA A 170 6.84 11.07 -2.32
C ALA A 170 8.09 10.16 -2.29
N ASP A 171 9.15 10.53 -1.58
CA ASP A 171 10.45 9.86 -1.69
C ASP A 171 10.67 8.74 -0.65
N ASP A 172 9.88 8.70 0.43
CA ASP A 172 10.02 7.69 1.50
C ASP A 172 9.87 6.23 1.00
N ASN A 173 9.25 6.05 -0.16
CA ASN A 173 9.00 4.75 -0.76
C ASN A 173 9.68 4.61 -2.14
N ILE A 174 10.78 5.34 -2.34
CA ILE A 174 11.69 5.16 -3.46
C ILE A 174 12.99 4.55 -2.92
N TYR A 175 13.37 3.40 -3.46
CA TYR A 175 14.53 2.63 -3.06
C TYR A 175 15.49 2.54 -4.25
N ASP A 176 16.59 3.27 -4.20
CA ASP A 176 17.69 3.21 -5.16
C ASP A 176 18.74 2.20 -4.70
N ILE A 177 18.37 0.92 -4.78
CA ILE A 177 19.15 -0.23 -4.31
C ILE A 177 20.53 -0.25 -4.99
N ALA A 178 20.57 0.08 -6.28
CA ALA A 178 21.81 0.15 -7.06
C ALA A 178 22.81 1.17 -6.51
N ASN A 179 22.32 2.27 -5.94
CA ASN A 179 23.15 3.33 -5.37
C ASN A 179 23.31 3.23 -3.83
N GLY A 180 22.91 2.10 -3.24
CA GLY A 180 23.23 1.74 -1.87
C GLY A 180 22.09 1.85 -0.86
N ASP A 181 20.85 2.12 -1.30
CA ASP A 181 19.70 2.02 -0.41
C ASP A 181 19.49 0.59 0.07
N THR A 182 18.93 0.44 1.27
CA THR A 182 18.63 -0.89 1.82
C THR A 182 17.52 -1.53 1.00
N ASN A 183 17.80 -2.71 0.43
CA ASN A 183 16.78 -3.50 -0.23
C ASN A 183 15.87 -4.16 0.82
N VAL A 184 14.62 -3.72 0.88
CA VAL A 184 13.58 -4.31 1.75
C VAL A 184 12.77 -5.40 1.04
N PHE A 185 13.00 -5.63 -0.25
CA PHE A 185 12.25 -6.57 -1.09
C PHE A 185 13.01 -7.89 -1.31
N THR A 186 13.79 -8.33 -0.33
CA THR A 186 14.68 -9.49 -0.49
C THR A 186 13.96 -10.82 -0.27
N GLY A 187 14.54 -11.91 -0.78
CA GLY A 187 14.09 -13.27 -0.50
C GLY A 187 13.35 -13.91 -1.66
N ASN A 188 12.14 -14.42 -1.42
CA ASN A 188 11.37 -15.06 -2.49
C ASN A 188 10.84 -14.03 -3.49
N ARG A 189 10.61 -14.50 -4.71
CA ARG A 189 9.97 -13.72 -5.77
C ARG A 189 8.61 -13.18 -5.31
N ILE A 190 8.40 -11.89 -5.50
CA ILE A 190 7.13 -11.22 -5.24
C ILE A 190 6.21 -11.51 -6.42
N THR A 191 5.02 -12.02 -6.14
CA THR A 191 4.04 -12.46 -7.17
C THR A 191 2.71 -11.74 -7.11
N HIS A 192 2.42 -11.06 -5.99
CA HIS A 192 1.23 -10.25 -5.81
C HIS A 192 1.41 -9.34 -4.60
N GLY A 193 0.36 -8.57 -4.30
CA GLY A 193 0.25 -7.79 -3.08
C GLY A 193 -1.18 -7.35 -2.82
N ALA A 194 -1.37 -6.67 -1.72
CA ALA A 194 -2.64 -6.13 -1.27
C ALA A 194 -2.45 -4.69 -0.83
N ALA A 195 -3.27 -3.77 -1.35
CA ALA A 195 -3.23 -2.38 -0.94
C ALA A 195 -4.57 -1.88 -0.42
N SER A 196 -4.50 -0.91 0.47
CA SER A 196 -5.67 -0.25 1.03
C SER A 196 -5.32 1.17 1.48
N HIS A 197 -6.33 1.97 1.83
CA HIS A 197 -6.14 3.29 2.40
C HIS A 197 -7.30 3.71 3.30
N ASP A 198 -7.08 4.68 4.17
CA ASP A 198 -8.07 5.15 5.15
C ASP A 198 -9.05 6.20 4.60
N SER A 199 -8.81 6.74 3.41
CA SER A 199 -9.66 7.78 2.81
C SER A 199 -11.05 7.31 2.40
N LEU A 200 -12.02 8.22 2.52
CA LEU A 200 -13.39 8.05 2.02
C LEU A 200 -13.54 8.28 0.51
N PHE A 201 -12.46 8.66 -0.17
CA PHE A 201 -12.41 8.83 -1.62
C PHE A 201 -11.43 7.83 -2.22
N ALA A 202 -11.74 7.32 -3.41
CA ALA A 202 -10.88 6.35 -4.09
C ALA A 202 -9.48 6.94 -4.35
N GLY A 203 -8.46 6.12 -4.11
CA GLY A 203 -7.07 6.45 -4.37
C GLY A 203 -6.50 5.74 -5.59
N THR A 204 -5.26 6.07 -5.92
CA THR A 204 -4.47 5.42 -6.97
C THR A 204 -3.11 5.02 -6.41
N LEU A 205 -2.69 3.79 -6.69
CA LEU A 205 -1.35 3.31 -6.40
C LEU A 205 -0.53 3.22 -7.69
N TYR A 206 0.73 3.62 -7.61
CA TYR A 206 1.73 3.46 -8.65
C TYR A 206 2.87 2.59 -8.10
N ILE A 207 3.28 1.59 -8.87
CA ILE A 207 4.44 0.75 -8.55
C ILE A 207 5.34 0.70 -9.78
N LEU A 208 6.62 0.96 -9.58
CA LEU A 208 7.65 0.86 -10.61
C LEU A 208 8.80 0.02 -10.09
N VAL A 209 9.27 -0.92 -10.91
CA VAL A 209 10.46 -1.73 -10.62
C VAL A 209 11.39 -1.73 -11.82
N GLY A 210 12.62 -1.25 -11.60
CA GLY A 210 13.73 -1.37 -12.53
C GLY A 210 14.68 -2.49 -12.10
N ILE A 211 15.10 -3.33 -13.05
CA ILE A 211 16.09 -4.40 -12.85
C ILE A 211 17.28 -4.23 -13.80
N THR A 212 18.43 -4.79 -13.42
CA THR A 212 19.62 -4.80 -14.25
C THR A 212 19.30 -5.37 -15.62
N ALA A 213 19.76 -4.71 -16.70
CA ALA A 213 19.64 -5.27 -18.03
C ALA A 213 20.49 -6.56 -18.12
N ALA A 214 19.84 -7.68 -18.46
CA ALA A 214 20.52 -8.95 -18.71
C ALA A 214 21.53 -8.85 -19.86
#